data_AF-A0A2H3CSU9-F1
#
_entry.id   AF-A0A2H3CSU9-F1
#
_cell.length_a   1.000
_cell.length_b   1.000
_cell.length_c   1.000
_cell.angle_alpha   90.00
_cell.angle_beta   90.00
_cell.angle_gamma   90.00
#
_symmetry.space_group_name_H-M   'P 1'
#
loop_
_entity.id
_entity.type
_entity.pdbx_description
1 polymer ?
#
loop_
_entity_poly.entity_id
_entity_poly.type
_entity_poly.pdbx_seq_one_letter_code
_entity_poly.pdbx_strand_id
1 'polypeptide(L)'
;MFHMFSTRRDFNKCPLCGPVERHAFHQSARAPCVLQLLQCNDAPTDAELSDLQETVKTAPGRLAELDEKIAHGRRNLDALTLERISIEADMEDAKALSSPVRRLPPDVLRAICLDVIPSPREIMSTLDNHAA
;
A
#
# COMPACT_ATOMS: atom_id res chain seq x y z
N MET A 1 25.94 38.86 3.80
CA MET A 1 25.07 38.47 2.66
C MET A 1 25.32 37.00 2.37
N PHE A 2 24.55 36.09 2.95
CA PHE A 2 24.48 34.69 2.53
C PHE A 2 23.02 34.28 2.56
N HIS A 3 22.48 34.04 1.37
CA HIS A 3 21.09 33.70 1.14
C HIS A 3 20.75 32.37 1.80
N MET A 4 19.67 32.36 2.58
CA MET A 4 18.96 31.15 2.97
C MET A 4 18.45 30.45 1.72
N PHE A 5 18.89 29.23 1.46
CA PHE A 5 18.21 28.35 0.52
C PHE A 5 16.93 27.84 1.17
N SER A 6 15.85 28.58 0.95
CA SER A 6 14.49 28.09 1.20
C SER A 6 14.18 27.05 0.13
N THR A 7 14.30 25.77 0.47
CA THR A 7 13.76 24.68 -0.36
C THR A 7 12.24 24.69 -0.22
N ARG A 8 11.57 25.43 -1.11
CA ARG A 8 10.17 25.16 -1.42
C ARG A 8 10.08 23.69 -1.82
N ARG A 9 9.43 22.88 -0.98
CA ARG A 9 9.07 21.51 -1.33
C ARG A 9 8.08 21.59 -2.49
N ASP A 10 8.52 21.20 -3.68
CA ASP A 10 7.65 20.96 -4.82
C ASP A 10 6.72 19.79 -4.47
N PHE A 11 5.48 20.10 -4.09
CA PHE A 11 4.46 19.08 -3.81
C PHE A 11 4.04 18.27 -5.06
N ASN A 12 4.58 18.59 -6.24
CA ASN A 12 4.13 18.07 -7.54
C ASN A 12 4.85 16.79 -8.01
N LYS A 13 5.70 16.19 -7.19
CA LYS A 13 6.44 14.98 -7.58
C LYS A 13 6.21 13.89 -6.54
N CYS A 14 5.46 12.86 -6.93
CA CYS A 14 5.44 11.62 -6.18
C CYS A 14 6.79 10.92 -6.44
N PRO A 15 7.59 10.62 -5.40
CA PRO A 15 8.90 9.99 -5.57
C PRO A 15 8.83 8.56 -6.13
N LEU A 16 7.63 7.95 -6.14
CA LEU A 16 7.39 6.59 -6.62
C LEU A 16 6.71 6.53 -8.00
N CYS A 17 6.05 7.62 -8.42
CA CYS A 17 5.09 7.61 -9.54
C CYS A 17 5.54 8.44 -10.76
N GLY A 18 6.61 9.23 -10.66
CA GLY A 18 6.93 10.25 -11.67
C GLY A 18 5.98 11.45 -11.63
N PRO A 19 5.94 12.31 -12.68
CA PRO A 19 5.01 13.43 -12.74
C PRO A 19 3.57 12.89 -12.81
N VAL A 20 2.87 12.98 -11.69
CA VAL A 20 1.45 12.68 -11.64
C VAL A 20 0.75 13.85 -12.33
N GLU A 21 0.08 13.61 -13.45
CA GLU A 21 -0.93 14.53 -13.96
C GLU A 21 -1.98 14.69 -12.86
N ARG A 22 -1.81 15.75 -12.06
CA ARG A 22 -2.83 16.19 -11.13
C ARG A 22 -4.01 16.59 -11.98
N HIS A 23 -4.90 15.63 -12.21
CA HIS A 23 -6.27 15.97 -12.51
C HIS A 23 -6.71 16.75 -11.28
N ALA A 24 -6.76 18.07 -11.43
CA ALA A 24 -7.32 18.92 -10.41
C ALA A 24 -8.74 18.41 -10.25
N PHE A 25 -8.96 17.58 -9.23
CA PHE A 25 -10.29 17.35 -8.72
C PHE A 25 -10.74 18.74 -8.33
N HIS A 26 -11.53 19.36 -9.19
CA HIS A 26 -12.22 20.58 -8.84
C HIS A 26 -13.04 20.19 -7.62
N GLN A 27 -12.53 20.54 -6.44
CA GLN A 27 -13.33 20.58 -5.24
C GLN A 27 -14.39 21.61 -5.56
N SER A 28 -15.52 21.14 -6.10
CA SER A 28 -16.67 21.97 -6.35
C SER A 28 -17.20 22.32 -4.97
N ALA A 29 -16.64 23.37 -4.38
CA ALA A 29 -17.23 24.00 -3.22
C ALA A 29 -18.69 24.28 -3.58
N ARG A 30 -19.61 24.00 -2.65
CA ARG A 30 -21.02 24.32 -2.86
C ARG A 30 -21.13 25.80 -3.20
N ALA A 31 -21.91 26.13 -4.23
CA ALA A 31 -22.11 27.51 -4.62
C ALA A 31 -22.61 28.33 -3.41
N PRO A 32 -22.10 29.55 -3.17
CA PRO A 32 -22.49 30.35 -2.02
C PRO A 32 -24.01 30.56 -1.89
N CYS A 33 -24.76 30.70 -2.98
CA CYS A 33 -26.22 30.85 -2.92
C CYS A 33 -26.91 29.58 -2.38
N VAL A 34 -26.41 28.39 -2.73
CA VAL A 34 -26.94 27.13 -2.20
C VAL A 34 -26.71 27.04 -0.70
N LEU A 35 -25.54 27.49 -0.21
CA LEU A 35 -25.26 27.52 1.22
C LEU A 35 -26.17 28.50 1.97
N GLN A 36 -26.48 29.65 1.36
CA GLN A 36 -27.39 30.64 1.92
C GLN A 36 -28.84 30.15 1.98
N LEU A 37 -29.35 29.55 0.89
CA LEU A 37 -30.69 28.97 0.84
C LEU A 37 -30.88 27.83 1.85
N LEU A 38 -29.81 27.10 2.18
CA LEU A 38 -29.84 26.08 3.24
C LEU A 38 -29.91 26.66 4.66
N GLN A 39 -29.70 27.96 4.85
CA GLN A 39 -29.72 28.64 6.16
C GLN A 39 -31.02 29.41 6.43
N CYS A 40 -31.92 29.54 5.45
CA CYS A 40 -33.20 30.21 5.60
C CYS A 40 -34.34 29.38 4.99
N ASN A 41 -35.59 29.86 5.15
CA ASN A 41 -36.77 29.25 4.54
C ASN A 41 -37.27 30.07 3.33
N ASP A 42 -36.42 30.93 2.76
CA ASP A 42 -36.78 31.70 1.58
C ASP A 42 -37.00 30.76 0.41
N ALA A 43 -38.05 31.02 -0.37
CA ALA A 43 -38.29 30.26 -1.58
C ALA A 43 -37.16 30.55 -2.59
N PRO A 44 -36.54 29.51 -3.20
CA PRO A 44 -35.56 29.74 -4.25
C PRO A 44 -36.26 30.37 -5.46
N THR A 45 -35.50 31.16 -6.22
CA THR A 45 -35.97 31.71 -7.50
C THR A 45 -36.15 30.59 -8.54
N ASP A 46 -36.94 30.85 -9.58
CA ASP A 46 -37.15 29.88 -10.67
C ASP A 46 -35.84 29.44 -11.34
N ALA A 47 -34.88 30.35 -11.46
CA ALA A 47 -33.54 30.06 -11.99
C ALA A 47 -32.76 29.11 -11.06
N GLU A 48 -32.75 29.38 -9.75
CA GLU A 48 -32.09 28.51 -8.77
C GLU A 48 -32.76 27.12 -8.71
N LEU A 49 -34.09 27.06 -8.77
CA LEU A 49 -34.81 25.79 -8.86
C LEU A 49 -34.43 25.00 -10.12
N SER A 50 -34.35 25.65 -11.27
CA SER A 50 -33.94 25.02 -12.52
C SER A 50 -32.51 24.45 -12.45
N ASP A 51 -31.56 25.21 -11.89
CA ASP A 51 -30.16 24.77 -11.73
C ASP A 51 -30.04 23.58 -10.76
N LEU A 52 -30.80 23.61 -9.67
CA LEU A 52 -30.87 22.51 -8.71
C LEU A 52 -31.48 21.25 -9.35
N GLN A 53 -32.56 21.40 -10.13
CA GLN A 53 -33.18 20.28 -10.85
C GLN A 53 -32.25 19.66 -11.89
N GLU A 54 -31.53 20.48 -12.66
CA GLU A 54 -30.55 19.98 -13.63
C GLU A 54 -29.39 19.26 -12.94
N THR A 55 -28.96 19.75 -11.76
CA THR A 55 -27.97 19.05 -10.93
C THR A 55 -28.47 17.68 -10.50
N VAL A 56 -29.71 17.58 -10.01
CA VAL A 56 -30.33 16.30 -9.61
C VAL A 56 -30.44 15.34 -10.80
N LYS A 57 -30.76 15.86 -11.99
CA LYS A 57 -30.91 15.07 -13.21
C LYS A 57 -29.58 14.53 -13.74
N THR A 58 -28.51 15.33 -13.70
CA THR A 58 -27.20 14.97 -14.29
C THR A 58 -26.27 14.25 -13.33
N ALA A 59 -26.42 14.45 -12.01
CA ALA A 59 -25.53 13.86 -11.00
C ALA A 59 -25.46 12.32 -11.04
N PRO A 60 -26.56 11.56 -11.21
CA PRO A 60 -26.48 10.09 -11.25
C PRO A 60 -25.61 9.55 -12.38
N GLY A 61 -25.69 10.14 -13.59
CA GLY A 61 -24.85 9.73 -14.72
C GLY A 61 -23.37 10.01 -14.47
N ARG A 62 -23.06 11.21 -13.94
CA ARG A 62 -21.69 11.58 -13.57
C ARG A 62 -21.12 10.69 -12.46
N LEU A 63 -21.96 10.29 -11.49
CA LEU A 63 -21.57 9.33 -10.45
C LEU A 63 -21.29 7.95 -11.04
N ALA A 64 -22.14 7.45 -11.92
CA ALA A 64 -21.94 6.16 -12.58
C ALA A 64 -20.63 6.11 -13.38
N GLU A 65 -20.30 7.17 -14.14
CA GLU A 65 -19.02 7.29 -14.84
C GLU A 65 -17.81 7.29 -13.89
N LEU A 66 -17.93 7.96 -12.74
CA LEU A 66 -16.89 7.97 -11.72
C LEU A 66 -16.74 6.58 -11.08
N ASP A 67 -17.85 5.92 -10.76
CA ASP A 67 -17.86 4.58 -10.18
C ASP A 67 -17.24 3.55 -11.14
N GLU A 68 -17.50 3.68 -12.44
CA GLU A 68 -16.87 2.84 -13.47
C GLU A 68 -15.35 3.05 -13.51
N LYS A 69 -14.90 4.32 -13.52
CA LYS A 69 -13.47 4.65 -13.47
C LYS A 69 -12.80 4.13 -12.20
N ILE A 70 -13.48 4.25 -11.05
CA ILE A 70 -13.00 3.70 -9.77
C ILE A 70 -12.89 2.18 -9.86
N ALA A 71 -13.92 1.50 -10.35
CA ALA A 71 -13.93 0.04 -10.48
C ALA A 71 -12.84 -0.46 -11.45
N HIS A 72 -12.61 0.25 -12.55
CA HIS A 72 -11.50 -0.04 -13.46
C HIS A 72 -10.14 0.16 -12.79
N GLY A 73 -9.94 1.31 -12.12
CA GLY A 73 -8.70 1.59 -11.39
C GLY A 73 -8.38 0.56 -10.30
N ARG A 74 -9.39 0.10 -9.56
CA ARG A 74 -9.24 -0.97 -8.56
C ARG A 74 -8.79 -2.28 -9.18
N ARG A 75 -9.42 -2.72 -10.27
CA ARG A 75 -9.02 -3.95 -10.98
C ARG A 75 -7.56 -3.90 -11.46
N ASN A 76 -7.13 -2.75 -11.97
CA ASN A 76 -5.74 -2.57 -12.40
C ASN A 76 -4.79 -2.63 -11.21
N LEU A 77 -5.14 -2.00 -10.08
CA LEU A 77 -4.34 -2.04 -8.87
C LEU A 77 -4.25 -3.47 -8.31
N ASP A 78 -5.33 -4.22 -8.32
CA ASP A 78 -5.37 -5.61 -7.87
C ASP A 78 -4.45 -6.50 -8.72
N ALA A 79 -4.49 -6.33 -10.05
CA ALA A 79 -3.63 -7.06 -10.98
C ALA A 79 -2.13 -6.76 -10.73
N LEU A 80 -1.77 -5.48 -10.59
CA LEU A 80 -0.39 -5.07 -10.29
C LEU A 80 0.07 -5.57 -8.93
N THR A 81 -0.83 -5.63 -7.95
CA THR A 81 -0.52 -6.16 -6.62
C THR A 81 -0.23 -7.66 -6.67
N LEU A 82 -1.03 -8.43 -7.42
CA LEU A 82 -0.78 -9.85 -7.65
C LEU A 82 0.55 -10.10 -8.36
N GLU A 83 0.85 -9.32 -9.39
CA GLU A 83 2.13 -9.41 -10.10
C GLU A 83 3.31 -9.12 -9.17
N ARG A 84 3.22 -8.07 -8.34
CA ARG A 84 4.23 -7.75 -7.32
C ARG A 84 4.45 -8.93 -6.37
N ILE A 85 3.38 -9.53 -5.85
CA ILE A 85 3.48 -10.68 -4.94
C ILE A 85 4.17 -11.86 -5.63
N SER A 86 3.84 -12.14 -6.88
CA SER A 86 4.47 -13.21 -7.66
C SER A 86 5.98 -12.97 -7.81
N ILE A 87 6.37 -11.75 -8.19
CA ILE A 87 7.79 -11.38 -8.37
C ILE A 87 8.55 -11.49 -7.04
N GLU A 88 7.94 -11.09 -5.92
CA GLU A 88 8.55 -11.22 -4.60
C GLU A 88 8.78 -12.69 -4.22
N ALA A 89 7.81 -13.57 -4.53
CA ALA A 89 7.96 -15.01 -4.30
C ALA A 89 9.07 -15.60 -5.18
N ASP A 90 9.09 -15.30 -6.48
CA ASP A 90 10.11 -15.77 -7.42
C ASP A 90 11.52 -15.32 -7.00
N MET A 91 11.64 -14.09 -6.48
CA MET A 91 12.89 -13.57 -5.91
C MET A 91 13.36 -14.36 -4.70
N GLU A 92 12.47 -14.65 -3.74
CA GLU A 92 12.83 -15.43 -2.56
C GLU A 92 13.19 -16.88 -2.92
N ASP A 93 12.48 -17.49 -3.86
CA ASP A 93 12.82 -18.82 -4.39
C ASP A 93 14.19 -18.81 -5.07
N ALA A 94 14.50 -17.81 -5.89
CA ALA A 94 15.80 -17.67 -6.53
C ALA A 94 16.94 -17.47 -5.50
N LYS A 95 16.71 -16.68 -4.44
CA LYS A 95 17.67 -16.53 -3.32
C LYS A 95 17.89 -17.85 -2.59
N ALA A 96 16.82 -18.57 -2.28
CA ALA A 96 16.91 -19.87 -1.61
C ALA A 96 17.66 -20.89 -2.50
N LEU A 97 17.36 -20.92 -3.80
CA LEU A 97 17.97 -21.84 -4.76
C LEU A 97 19.43 -21.52 -5.11
N SER A 98 19.83 -20.26 -4.99
CA SER A 98 21.22 -19.82 -5.20
C SER A 98 22.13 -20.06 -4.00
N SER A 99 21.57 -20.34 -2.82
CA SER A 99 22.38 -20.78 -1.68
C SER A 99 23.08 -22.12 -1.99
N PRO A 100 24.39 -22.25 -1.74
CA PRO A 100 25.10 -23.53 -1.90
C PRO A 100 24.62 -24.59 -0.89
N VAL A 101 24.04 -24.17 0.23
CA VAL A 101 23.45 -25.05 1.25
C VAL A 101 21.95 -24.75 1.34
N ARG A 102 21.13 -25.63 0.75
CA ARG A 102 19.67 -25.42 0.62
C ARG A 102 18.87 -26.29 1.57
N ARG A 103 19.31 -27.55 1.72
CA ARG A 103 18.88 -28.51 2.74
C ARG A 103 20.05 -29.46 3.00
N LEU A 104 20.33 -29.74 4.27
CA LEU A 104 21.27 -30.81 4.61
C LEU A 104 20.57 -32.16 4.41
N PRO A 105 21.19 -33.13 3.72
CA PRO A 105 20.69 -34.49 3.68
C PRO A 105 20.47 -35.04 5.11
N PRO A 106 19.38 -35.79 5.39
CA PRO A 106 19.07 -36.25 6.75
C PRO A 106 20.16 -37.11 7.40
N ASP A 107 20.89 -37.86 6.60
CA ASP A 107 22.04 -38.66 6.99
C ASP A 107 23.25 -37.79 7.37
N VAL A 108 23.55 -36.75 6.61
CA VAL A 108 24.59 -35.75 6.96
C VAL A 108 24.20 -35.00 8.23
N LEU A 109 22.92 -34.61 8.36
CA LEU A 109 22.41 -33.95 9.56
C LEU A 109 22.50 -34.88 10.78
N ARG A 110 22.12 -36.16 10.60
CA ARG A 110 22.25 -37.19 11.64
C ARG A 110 23.72 -37.38 12.05
N ALA A 111 24.64 -37.45 11.09
CA ALA A 111 26.07 -37.57 11.38
C ALA A 111 26.59 -36.40 12.21
N ILE A 112 26.26 -35.16 11.84
CA ILE A 112 26.61 -33.96 12.63
C ILE A 112 26.01 -34.04 14.03
N CYS A 113 24.72 -34.39 14.16
CA CYS A 113 24.09 -34.50 15.47
C CYS A 113 24.75 -35.59 16.35
N LEU A 114 25.11 -36.74 15.78
CA LEU A 114 25.78 -37.81 16.53
C LEU A 114 27.21 -37.44 16.95
N ASP A 115 27.88 -36.60 16.17
CA ASP A 115 29.25 -36.15 16.45
C ASP A 115 29.30 -35.01 17.49
N VAL A 116 28.27 -34.16 17.51
CA VAL A 116 28.24 -32.95 18.35
C VAL A 116 27.45 -33.15 19.66
N ILE A 117 26.49 -34.08 19.71
CA ILE A 117 25.74 -34.35 20.94
C ILE A 117 26.61 -35.26 21.84
N PRO A 118 27.04 -34.79 23.03
CA PRO A 118 27.83 -35.60 23.93
C PRO A 118 27.01 -36.83 24.33
N SER A 119 27.65 -37.98 24.34
CA SER A 119 27.03 -39.21 24.80
C SER A 119 26.58 -39.06 26.26
N PRO A 120 25.55 -39.80 26.71
CA PRO A 120 25.12 -39.78 28.11
C PRO A 120 26.27 -40.01 29.10
N ARG A 121 27.29 -40.78 28.71
CA ARG A 121 28.48 -41.05 29.53
C ARG A 121 29.38 -39.82 29.67
N GLU A 122 29.54 -39.04 28.61
CA GLU A 122 30.32 -37.78 28.64
C GLU A 122 29.59 -36.72 29.45
N ILE A 123 28.26 -36.62 29.32
CA ILE A 123 27.42 -35.73 30.14
C ILE A 123 27.59 -36.07 31.63
N MET A 124 27.49 -37.36 31.99
CA MET A 124 27.67 -37.82 33.38
C MET A 124 29.09 -37.52 33.89
N SER A 125 30.11 -37.70 33.05
CA SER A 125 31.50 -37.43 33.40
C SER A 125 31.78 -35.93 33.62
N THR A 126 31.08 -35.04 32.91
CA THR A 126 31.17 -33.58 33.14
C THR A 126 30.46 -33.12 34.42
N LEU A 127 29.40 -33.83 34.86
CA LEU A 127 28.70 -33.53 36.11
C LEU A 127 29.55 -33.93 37.34
N ASP A 128 30.26 -35.05 37.27
CA ASP A 128 31.16 -35.52 38.33
C ASP A 128 32.36 -34.57 38.52
N ASN A 129 32.81 -33.89 37.45
CA ASN A 129 33.92 -32.93 37.48
C ASN A 129 33.52 -31.51 37.96
N HIS A 130 32.24 -31.24 38.23
CA HIS A 130 31.76 -29.95 38.76
C HIS A 130 31.27 -30.02 40.22
N ALA A 131 31.32 -31.22 40.82
CA ALA A 131 30.98 -31.46 42.22
C ALA A 131 32.21 -31.61 43.15
N ALA A 132 33.40 -31.23 42.67
CA ALA A 132 34.68 -31.25 43.40
C ALA A 132 35.21 -29.82 43.64
#